data_AF-A0A7L2QFY0-F1
#
_entry.id   AF-A0A7L2QFY0-F1
#
_cell.length_a   1.000
_cell.length_b   1.000
_cell.length_c   1.000
_cell.angle_alpha   90.00
_cell.angle_beta   90.00
_cell.angle_gamma   90.00
#
_symmetry.space_group_name_H-M   'P 1'
#
loop_
_entity.id
_entity.type
_entity.pdbx_description
1 polymer ?
#
loop_
_entity_poly.entity_id
_entity_poly.type
_entity_poly.pdbx_seq_one_letter_code
_entity_poly.pdbx_strand_id
1 'polypeptide(L)'
;GVPVSSRVSTKIQQLLNTLKRPKRPSLKEFFVDDFEEIVEVPQPDPNQPKPEGRQMTPVKGEPLGVVCNWPPALEAALQRWGTTQAKCPCLTALDVTGKPIYTLTYGE
;
A
#
# COMPACT_ATOMS: atom_id res chain seq x y z
N GLY A 1 68.71 -9.13 15.95
CA GLY A 1 68.19 -10.34 15.30
C GLY A 1 67.98 -10.04 13.84
N VAL A 2 68.62 -10.80 12.95
CA VAL A 2 68.50 -10.65 11.49
C VAL A 2 67.06 -10.95 11.07
N PRO A 3 66.39 -10.12 10.24
CA PRO A 3 65.02 -10.40 9.83
C PRO A 3 65.03 -11.64 8.94
N VAL A 4 64.28 -12.66 9.35
CA VAL A 4 64.12 -13.90 8.58
C VAL A 4 63.18 -13.59 7.42
N SER A 5 63.72 -13.03 6.34
CA SER A 5 63.01 -12.97 5.06
C SER A 5 62.85 -14.41 4.58
N SER A 6 61.63 -14.94 4.75
CA SER A 6 61.16 -16.15 4.07
C SER A 6 61.58 -16.08 2.61
N ARG A 7 62.57 -16.88 2.21
CA ARG A 7 63.05 -16.94 0.82
C ARG A 7 62.02 -17.70 0.02
N VAL A 8 61.09 -16.96 -0.56
CA VAL A 8 60.07 -17.49 -1.47
C VAL A 8 60.68 -17.57 -2.87
N SER A 9 60.55 -18.73 -3.53
CA SER A 9 60.99 -18.90 -4.92
C SER A 9 60.23 -17.95 -5.86
N THR A 10 60.88 -17.46 -6.92
CA THR A 10 60.29 -16.54 -7.91
C THR A 10 58.99 -17.08 -8.51
N LYS A 11 58.90 -18.40 -8.69
CA LYS A 11 57.66 -19.06 -9.18
C LYS A 11 56.51 -18.95 -8.17
N ILE A 12 56.82 -19.09 -6.89
CA ILE A 12 55.83 -18.94 -5.82
C ILE A 12 55.43 -17.47 -5.71
N GLN A 13 56.36 -16.52 -5.82
CA GLN A 13 56.03 -15.08 -5.85
C GLN A 13 55.19 -14.69 -7.06
N GLN A 14 55.47 -15.23 -8.25
CA GLN A 14 54.66 -14.98 -9.45
C GLN A 14 53.25 -15.54 -9.27
N LEU A 15 53.12 -16.78 -8.77
CA LEU A 15 51.81 -17.39 -8.52
C LEU A 15 51.01 -16.62 -7.46
N LEU A 16 51.65 -16.21 -6.36
CA LEU A 16 51.01 -15.39 -5.33
C LEU A 16 50.57 -14.02 -5.86
N ASN A 17 51.24 -13.48 -6.89
CA ASN A 17 50.81 -12.24 -7.54
C ASN A 17 49.62 -12.46 -8.48
N THR A 18 49.52 -13.58 -9.18
CA THR A 18 48.40 -13.89 -10.10
C THR A 18 47.15 -14.38 -9.38
N LEU A 19 47.28 -14.97 -8.18
CA LEU A 19 46.17 -15.37 -7.32
C LEU A 19 45.54 -14.20 -6.55
N LYS A 20 46.12 -12.99 -6.64
CA LYS A 20 45.48 -11.79 -6.09
C LYS A 20 44.17 -11.57 -6.85
N ARG A 21 43.06 -11.58 -6.12
CA ARG A 21 41.73 -11.28 -6.67
C ARG A 21 41.81 -9.96 -7.45
N PRO A 22 41.44 -9.92 -8.75
CA PRO A 22 41.36 -8.68 -9.48
C PRO A 22 40.49 -7.72 -8.68
N LYS A 23 40.99 -6.51 -8.42
CA LYS A 23 40.14 -5.47 -7.83
C LYS A 23 39.01 -5.26 -8.83
N ARG A 24 37.78 -5.56 -8.42
CA ARG A 24 36.61 -5.20 -9.22
C ARG A 24 36.69 -3.68 -9.42
N PRO A 25 36.64 -3.18 -10.68
CA PRO A 25 36.51 -1.75 -10.91
C PRO A 25 35.33 -1.24 -10.09
N SER A 26 35.43 -0.02 -9.59
CA SER A 26 34.38 0.52 -8.74
C SER A 26 33.10 0.67 -9.54
N LEU A 27 31.94 0.52 -8.90
CA LEU A 27 30.64 0.61 -9.59
C LEU A 27 30.51 1.90 -10.41
N LYS A 28 31.13 2.98 -9.94
CA LYS A 28 31.13 4.30 -10.59
C LYS A 28 31.71 4.29 -12.01
N GLU A 29 32.69 3.44 -12.29
CA GLU A 29 33.34 3.35 -13.61
C GLU A 29 32.48 2.58 -14.63
N PHE A 30 31.48 1.82 -14.17
CA PHE A 30 30.52 1.12 -15.03
C PHE A 30 29.30 1.99 -15.39
N PHE A 31 29.07 3.08 -14.65
CA PHE A 31 27.88 3.93 -14.72
C PHE A 31 28.21 5.39 -15.05
N VAL A 32 29.33 5.66 -15.73
CA VAL A 32 29.74 7.04 -16.06
C VAL A 32 28.70 7.72 -16.97
N ASP A 33 28.17 7.00 -17.95
CA ASP A 33 27.12 7.50 -18.85
C ASP A 33 25.79 7.74 -18.12
N ASP A 34 25.42 6.82 -17.19
CA ASP A 34 24.22 6.96 -16.34
C ASP A 34 24.34 8.09 -15.31
N PHE A 35 25.56 8.57 -15.00
CA PHE A 35 25.79 9.71 -14.11
C PHE A 35 25.63 11.06 -14.83
N GLU A 36 26.02 11.15 -16.10
CA GLU A 36 25.79 12.34 -16.93
C GLU A 36 24.31 12.50 -17.29
N GLU A 37 23.55 11.39 -17.37
CA GLU A 37 22.09 11.36 -17.48
C GLU A 37 21.39 11.24 -16.11
N ILE A 38 22.02 11.67 -15.01
CA ILE A 38 21.22 12.02 -13.83
C ILE A 38 20.50 13.30 -14.20
N VAL A 39 19.30 13.14 -14.74
CA VAL A 39 18.32 14.20 -15.00
C VAL A 39 18.40 15.17 -13.84
N GLU A 40 18.95 16.36 -14.08
CA GLU A 40 18.90 17.45 -13.11
C GLU A 40 17.44 17.57 -12.69
N VAL A 41 17.14 17.17 -11.45
CA VAL A 41 15.79 17.24 -10.91
C VAL A 41 15.35 18.69 -11.12
N PRO A 42 14.30 18.97 -11.91
CA PRO A 42 13.87 20.33 -12.14
C PRO A 42 13.73 21.02 -10.79
N GLN A 43 14.52 22.06 -10.56
CA GLN A 43 14.42 22.80 -9.32
C GLN A 43 13.01 23.39 -9.27
N PRO A 44 12.19 23.06 -8.26
CA PRO A 44 10.87 23.63 -8.15
C PRO A 44 10.98 25.15 -8.11
N ASP A 45 10.13 25.84 -8.86
CA ASP A 45 10.12 27.31 -8.95
C ASP A 45 10.11 27.90 -7.53
N PRO A 46 11.07 28.79 -7.17
CA PRO A 46 11.11 29.43 -5.86
C PRO A 46 9.81 30.17 -5.48
N ASN A 47 9.00 30.56 -6.48
CA ASN A 47 7.72 31.23 -6.30
C ASN A 47 6.54 30.26 -6.25
N GLN A 48 6.77 28.94 -6.30
CA GLN A 48 5.71 27.96 -6.22
C GLN A 48 4.98 28.11 -4.87
N PRO A 49 3.65 28.33 -4.87
CA PRO A 49 2.91 28.47 -3.64
C PRO A 49 2.99 27.15 -2.86
N LYS A 50 3.33 27.27 -1.58
CA LYS A 50 3.30 26.12 -0.67
C LYS A 50 1.84 25.73 -0.44
N PRO A 51 1.52 24.44 -0.32
CA PRO A 51 0.18 24.03 0.08
C PRO A 51 -0.17 24.74 1.40
N GLU A 52 -1.17 25.63 1.32
CA GLU A 52 -1.62 26.39 2.48
C GLU A 52 -2.54 25.53 3.34
N GLY A 53 -2.45 25.71 4.66
CA GLY A 53 -3.30 25.02 5.61
C GLY A 53 -2.66 23.79 6.25
N ARG A 54 -3.34 23.29 7.29
CA ARG A 54 -2.89 22.13 8.06
C ARG A 54 -3.19 20.86 7.26
N GLN A 55 -2.25 19.92 7.21
CA GLN A 55 -2.48 18.62 6.59
C GLN A 55 -3.72 17.97 7.22
N MET A 56 -4.77 17.77 6.41
CA MET A 56 -5.98 17.08 6.87
C MET A 56 -5.77 15.58 6.79
N THR A 57 -6.04 14.89 7.90
CA THR A 57 -6.15 13.44 7.92
C THR A 57 -7.63 13.06 7.83
N PRO A 58 -7.98 12.00 7.05
CA PRO A 58 -9.35 11.54 6.99
C PRO A 58 -9.79 11.10 8.39
N VAL A 59 -10.95 11.60 8.84
CA VAL A 59 -11.53 11.20 10.12
C VAL A 59 -12.14 9.82 9.92
N LYS A 60 -11.60 8.81 10.62
CA LYS A 60 -12.22 7.50 10.71
C LYS A 60 -13.40 7.58 11.69
N GLY A 61 -14.60 7.30 11.22
CA GLY A 61 -15.79 7.18 12.09
C GLY A 61 -15.69 6.00 13.06
N GLU A 62 -16.68 5.89 13.95
CA GLU A 62 -16.81 4.73 14.83
C GLU A 62 -16.85 3.45 13.97
N PRO A 63 -16.06 2.42 14.30
CA PRO A 63 -16.16 1.15 13.60
C PRO A 63 -17.58 0.62 13.78
N LEU A 64 -18.26 0.33 12.67
CA LEU A 64 -19.51 -0.43 12.71
C LEU A 64 -19.21 -1.69 13.52
N GLY A 65 -19.82 -1.81 14.71
CA GLY A 65 -19.52 -2.86 15.67
C GLY A 65 -19.43 -4.21 14.94
N VAL A 66 -18.29 -4.89 15.08
CA VAL A 66 -17.99 -6.15 14.40
C VAL A 66 -18.87 -7.24 14.99
N VAL A 67 -20.14 -7.20 14.62
CA VAL A 67 -21.04 -8.34 14.62
C VAL A 67 -21.87 -8.15 13.36
N CYS A 68 -21.25 -8.38 12.21
CA CYS A 68 -21.95 -8.49 10.95
C CYS A 68 -22.79 -9.77 10.96
N ASN A 69 -23.82 -9.81 11.81
CA ASN A 69 -24.98 -10.69 11.65
C ASN A 69 -25.84 -10.19 10.48
N TRP A 70 -25.31 -9.32 9.62
CA TRP A 70 -26.01 -8.85 8.45
C TRP A 70 -26.25 -10.06 7.56
N PRO A 71 -27.50 -10.28 7.15
CA PRO A 71 -27.82 -11.36 6.22
C PRO A 71 -26.91 -11.22 4.98
N PRO A 72 -26.31 -12.32 4.49
CA PRO A 72 -25.36 -12.27 3.38
C PRO A 72 -26.01 -11.88 2.05
N ALA A 73 -27.34 -11.88 2.00
CA ALA A 73 -28.14 -11.51 0.83
C ALA A 73 -29.47 -10.88 1.27
N LEU A 74 -30.10 -10.15 0.35
CA LEU A 74 -31.44 -9.57 0.55
C LEU A 74 -32.47 -10.63 0.94
N GLU A 75 -32.45 -11.78 0.27
CA GLU A 75 -33.38 -12.87 0.57
C GLU A 75 -33.21 -13.40 1.99
N ALA A 76 -31.96 -13.62 2.43
CA ALA A 76 -31.67 -14.05 3.80
C ALA A 76 -32.16 -13.01 4.83
N ALA A 77 -32.14 -11.73 4.45
CA ALA A 77 -32.68 -10.64 5.23
C ALA A 77 -34.20 -10.73 5.34
N LEU A 78 -34.89 -10.90 4.21
CA LEU A 78 -36.33 -11.05 4.15
C LEU A 78 -36.80 -12.28 4.93
N GLN A 79 -36.14 -13.43 4.79
CA GLN A 79 -36.47 -14.64 5.56
C GLN A 79 -36.28 -14.42 7.07
N ARG A 80 -35.17 -13.78 7.48
CA ARG A 80 -34.91 -13.49 8.89
C ARG A 80 -35.94 -12.54 9.48
N TRP A 81 -36.27 -11.44 8.81
CA TRP A 81 -37.25 -10.48 9.33
C TRP A 81 -38.70 -10.95 9.15
N GLY A 82 -38.99 -11.75 8.13
CA GLY A 82 -40.28 -12.44 7.97
C GLY A 82 -40.58 -13.40 9.12
N THR A 83 -39.56 -14.04 9.69
CA THR A 83 -39.74 -14.94 10.84
C THR A 83 -39.65 -14.22 12.18
N THR A 84 -38.70 -13.32 12.36
CA THR A 84 -38.45 -12.64 13.66
C THR A 84 -39.34 -11.43 13.89
N GLN A 85 -39.81 -10.77 12.82
CA GLN A 85 -40.50 -9.48 12.83
C GLN A 85 -41.64 -9.45 11.80
N ALA A 86 -42.39 -10.55 11.66
CA ALA A 86 -43.46 -10.73 10.66
C ALA A 86 -44.50 -9.59 10.60
N LYS A 87 -44.76 -8.93 11.75
CA LYS A 87 -45.75 -7.85 11.88
C LYS A 87 -45.17 -6.46 11.63
N CYS A 88 -43.85 -6.33 11.52
CA CYS A 88 -43.20 -5.05 11.30
C CYS A 88 -43.38 -4.62 9.83
N PRO A 89 -43.60 -3.31 9.58
CA PRO A 89 -43.77 -2.81 8.22
C PRO A 89 -42.48 -2.96 7.43
N CYS A 90 -42.57 -3.43 6.19
CA CYS A 90 -41.43 -3.60 5.28
C CYS A 90 -41.52 -2.69 4.06
N LEU A 91 -42.72 -2.33 3.62
CA LEU A 91 -42.95 -1.48 2.45
C LEU A 91 -44.23 -0.66 2.62
N THR A 92 -44.17 0.62 2.28
CA THR A 92 -45.33 1.52 2.29
C THR A 92 -45.47 2.17 0.91
N ALA A 93 -46.61 1.95 0.26
CA ALA A 93 -46.97 2.61 -0.99
C ALA A 93 -47.64 3.95 -0.70
N LEU A 94 -47.22 5.01 -1.38
CA LEU A 94 -47.75 6.37 -1.22
C LEU A 94 -48.51 6.81 -2.50
N ASP A 95 -49.48 7.69 -2.35
CA ASP A 95 -50.15 8.37 -3.47
C ASP A 95 -49.33 9.54 -4.02
N VAL A 96 -49.84 10.18 -5.08
CA VAL A 96 -49.22 11.38 -5.70
C VAL A 96 -49.14 12.59 -4.76
N THR A 97 -49.85 12.55 -3.63
CA THR A 97 -49.83 13.59 -2.58
C THR A 97 -48.90 13.22 -1.41
N GLY A 98 -48.26 12.06 -1.45
CA GLY A 98 -47.37 11.55 -0.41
C GLY A 98 -48.09 10.85 0.75
N LYS A 99 -49.39 10.56 0.65
CA LYS A 99 -50.16 9.86 1.69
C LYS A 99 -50.04 8.34 1.54
N PRO A 100 -49.92 7.59 2.64
CA PRO A 100 -49.83 6.12 2.57
C PRO A 100 -51.17 5.51 2.13
N ILE A 101 -51.14 4.75 1.05
CA ILE A 101 -52.28 3.99 0.53
C ILE A 101 -52.28 2.58 1.14
N TYR A 102 -51.10 1.97 1.25
CA TYR A 102 -50.97 0.58 1.68
C TYR A 102 -49.63 0.33 2.35
N THR A 103 -49.61 -0.54 3.36
CA THR A 103 -48.39 -0.96 4.07
C THR A 103 -48.35 -2.48 4.14
N LEU A 104 -47.28 -3.07 3.62
CA LEU A 104 -46.96 -4.48 3.74
C LEU A 104 -46.10 -4.72 4.98
N THR A 105 -46.27 -5.89 5.59
CA THR A 105 -45.41 -6.36 6.68
C THR A 105 -44.47 -7.45 6.17
N TYR A 106 -43.43 -7.79 6.92
CA TYR A 106 -42.49 -8.85 6.51
C TYR A 106 -43.10 -10.26 6.41
N GLY A 107 -44.27 -10.48 7.01
CA GLY A 107 -44.95 -11.78 7.04
C GLY A 107 -46.05 -11.97 5.98
N GLU A 108 -46.30 -10.95 5.16
CA GLU A 108 -47.36 -10.93 4.13
C GLU A 108 -46.75 -10.93 2.71
#